data_AF-A0A2G9NNQ8-F1
#
_entry.id   AF-A0A2G9NNQ8-F1
#
_cell.length_a   1.000
_cell.length_b   1.000
_cell.length_c   1.000
_cell.angle_alpha   90.00
_cell.angle_beta   90.00
_cell.angle_gamma   90.00
#
_symmetry.space_group_name_H-M   'P 1'
#
loop_
_entity.id
_entity.type
_entity.pdbx_description
1 polymer ?
#
loop_
_entity_poly.entity_id
_entity_poly.type
_entity_poly.pdbx_seq_one_letter_code
_entity_poly.pdbx_strand_id
1 'polypeptide(L)' 'MIIEVKVKPRSGRQEIVEVGENNYLAYLKSEAENNKANLELINLTAKYFNTPHGS' A
#
# COMPACT_ATOMS: atom_id res chain seq x y z
N MET A 1 -3.49 -8.56 13.90
CA MET A 1 -3.53 -7.09 13.85
C MET A 1 -4.37 -6.69 12.66
N ILE A 2 -5.31 -5.76 12.81
CA ILE A 2 -6.16 -5.26 11.72
C ILE A 2 -5.76 -3.81 11.49
N ILE A 3 -5.43 -3.46 10.25
CA ILE A 3 -5.10 -2.09 9.83
C ILE A 3 -6.03 -1.69 8.68
N GLU A 4 -6.39 -0.41 8.63
CA GLU A 4 -7.12 0.16 7.50
C GLU A 4 -6.13 0.86 6.57
N VAL A 5 -6.15 0.49 5.28
CA VAL A 5 -5.27 1.10 4.27
C VAL A 5 -6.12 1.67 3.14
N LYS A 6 -6.10 3.00 2.97
CA LYS A 6 -6.70 3.69 1.84
C LYS A 6 -5.70 3.83 0.69
N VAL A 7 -6.09 3.39 -0.50
CA VAL A 7 -5.23 3.37 -1.68
C VAL A 7 -5.58 4.53 -2.61
N LYS A 8 -4.55 5.29 -3.01
CA LYS A 8 -4.62 6.38 -4.00
C LYS A 8 -3.79 5.99 -5.24
N PRO A 9 -4.39 5.27 -6.21
CA PRO A 9 -3.72 4.90 -7.45
C PRO A 9 -3.42 6.13 -8.32
N ARG A 10 -2.55 5.96 -9.31
CA ARG A 10 -2.17 7.02 -10.27
C ARG A 10 -1.57 8.27 -9.60
N SER A 11 -0.87 8.08 -8.48
CA SER A 11 -0.15 9.14 -7.80
C SER A 11 1.22 9.34 -8.43
N GLY A 12 1.70 10.59 -8.53
CA GLY A 12 3.07 10.87 -8.98
C GLY A 12 4.17 10.32 -8.05
N ARG A 13 3.80 9.73 -6.92
CA ARG A 13 4.66 9.26 -5.83
C ARG A 13 4.18 7.91 -5.31
N GLN A 14 5.11 7.17 -4.73
CA GLN A 14 4.89 5.84 -4.19
C GLN A 14 5.34 5.80 -2.72
N GLU A 15 4.41 5.90 -1.77
CA GLU A 15 4.70 5.97 -0.33
C GLU A 15 3.50 5.49 0.51
N ILE A 16 3.76 5.01 1.72
CA ILE A 16 2.73 4.75 2.75
C ILE A 16 2.87 5.83 3.83
N VAL A 17 1.77 6.49 4.15
CA VAL A 17 1.69 7.53 5.19
C VAL A 17 0.75 7.06 6.29
N GLU A 18 1.20 7.08 7.54
CA GLU A 18 0.33 6.88 8.69
C GLU A 18 -0.48 8.16 8.93
N VAL A 19 -1.80 8.05 8.87
CA VAL A 19 -2.74 9.19 9.01
C VAL A 19 -3.59 9.10 10.28
N GLY A 20 -3.37 8.07 11.10
CA GLY A 20 -4.02 7.87 12.39
C GLY A 20 -3.71 6.50 12.98
N GLU A 21 -4.24 6.21 14.16
CA GLU A 21 -4.05 4.93 14.83
C GLU A 21 -4.60 3.78 13.95
N ASN A 22 -3.71 2.91 13.46
CA ASN A 22 -4.00 1.83 12.50
C ASN A 22 -4.59 2.28 11.15
N ASN A 23 -4.47 3.56 10.79
CA ASN A 23 -4.99 4.11 9.55
C ASN A 23 -3.83 4.57 8.65
N TYR A 24 -3.74 3.99 7.46
CA TYR A 24 -2.67 4.25 6.51
C TYR A 24 -3.21 4.72 5.16
N LEU A 25 -2.45 5.59 4.51
CA LEU A 25 -2.73 6.07 3.16
C LEU A 25 -1.58 5.64 2.24
N ALA A 26 -1.88 4.75 1.30
CA ALA A 26 -0.93 4.23 0.32
C ALA A 26 -1.09 4.97 -1.01
N TYR A 27 -0.07 5.72 -1.41
CA TYR A 27 0.04 6.31 -2.72
C TYR A 27 0.73 5.31 -3.65
N LEU A 28 0.05 4.96 -4.75
CA LEU A 28 0.56 4.03 -5.74
C LEU A 28 0.78 4.75 -7.06
N LYS A 29 1.91 4.49 -7.71
CA LYS A 29 2.19 5.01 -9.06
C LYS A 29 1.40 4.25 -10.10
N SER A 30 1.17 2.96 -9.86
CA SER A 30 0.39 2.13 -10.76
C SER A 30 -1.06 2.60 -10.86
N GLU A 31 -1.61 2.47 -12.06
CA GLU A 31 -3.04 2.65 -12.31
C GLU A 31 -3.81 1.50 -11.64
N ALA A 32 -5.06 1.76 -11.22
CA ALA A 32 -5.94 0.75 -10.63
C ALA A 32 -6.41 -0.32 -11.63
N GLU A 33 -5.92 -0.26 -12.87
CA GLU A 33 -6.33 -1.14 -13.94
C GLU A 33 -5.50 -2.43 -13.90
N ASN A 34 -6.19 -3.57 -14.00
CA ASN A 34 -5.59 -4.88 -14.22
C ASN A 34 -4.72 -5.43 -13.06
N ASN A 35 -5.20 -5.36 -11.81
CA ASN A 35 -4.55 -5.92 -10.60
C ASN A 35 -3.15 -5.38 -10.24
N LYS A 36 -2.59 -4.43 -11.01
CA LYS A 36 -1.23 -3.88 -10.77
C LYS A 36 -1.14 -3.12 -9.46
N ALA A 37 -2.15 -2.32 -9.14
CA ALA A 37 -2.23 -1.60 -7.86
C ALA A 37 -2.24 -2.55 -6.65
N ASN A 38 -2.87 -3.72 -6.75
CA ASN A 38 -2.93 -4.67 -5.64
C ASN A 38 -1.55 -5.29 -5.36
N LEU A 39 -0.83 -5.71 -6.41
CA LEU A 39 0.52 -6.25 -6.28
C LEU A 39 1.50 -5.19 -5.77
N GLU A 40 1.40 -3.95 -6.26
CA GLU A 40 2.22 -2.83 -5.80
C GLU A 40 1.95 -2.53 -4.32
N LEU A 41 0.68 -2.52 -3.90
CA LEU A 41 0.28 -2.34 -2.51
C LEU A 41 0.89 -3.42 -1.61
N ILE A 42 0.71 -4.70 -1.94
CA ILE A 42 1.23 -5.81 -1.14
C ILE A 42 2.75 -5.68 -0.98
N ASN A 43 3.46 -5.36 -2.06
CA ASN A 43 4.92 -5.22 -2.03
C ASN A 43 5.37 -3.99 -1.21
N LEU A 44 4.64 -2.87 -1.29
CA LEU A 44 4.88 -1.68 -0.46
C LEU A 44 4.63 -1.95 1.02
N THR A 45 3.51 -2.59 1.34
CA THR A 45 3.14 -2.93 2.72
C THR A 45 4.14 -3.91 3.31
N ALA A 46 4.55 -4.95 2.57
CA ALA A 46 5.57 -5.89 3.01
C ALA A 46 6.91 -5.21 3.30
N LYS A 47 7.34 -4.27 2.43
CA LYS A 47 8.57 -3.47 2.66
C LYS A 47 8.44 -2.56 3.88
N TYR A 48 7.31 -1.89 4.05
CA TYR A 48 7.09 -0.94 5.13
C TYR A 48 7.03 -1.62 6.50
N PHE A 49 6.28 -2.71 6.61
CA PHE A 49 6.11 -3.45 7.86
C PHE A 49 7.18 -4.54 8.08
N ASN A 50 8.16 -4.66 7.18
CA ASN A 50 9.19 -5.70 7.17
C ASN A 50 8.60 -7.12 7.35
N THR A 51 7.37 -7.34 6.89
CA THR A 51 6.67 -8.59 7.09
C THR A 51 7.00 -9.51 5.92
N PRO A 52 7.58 -10.70 6.13
CA PRO A 52 7.87 -11.61 5.04
C PRO A 52 6.56 -12.00 4.35
N HIS A 53 6.57 -11.93 3.02
CA HIS A 53 5.51 -12.49 2.18
C HIS A 53 5.23 -13.92 2.66
N GLY A 54 4.00 -14.22 3.06
CA GLY A 54 3.65 -15.53 3.61
C GLY A 54 4.06 -16.65 2.66
N SER A 55 4.89 -17.59 3.17
CA SER A 55 5.05 -18.94 2.62
C SER A 55 3.80 -19.76 2.80
#